data_AF-A0A966LZS2-F1
#
_entry.id   AF-A0A966LZS2-F1
#
_cell.length_a   1.000
_cell.length_b   1.000
_cell.length_c   1.000
_cell.angle_alpha   90.00
_cell.angle_beta   90.00
_cell.angle_gamma   90.00
#
_symmetry.space_group_name_H-M   'P 1'
#
loop_
_entity.id
_entity.type
_entity.pdbx_description
1 polymer ?
#
loop_
_entity_poly.entity_id
_entity_poly.type
_entity_poly.pdbx_seq_one_letter_code
_entity_poly.pdbx_strand_id
1 'polypeptide(L)'
;MISSLNNNLIKKAVKLRTKNTTRKELGLFFVDGRREVLAALDSGWIPETVFFSESLAKTPLKLTNLTLVSEAVFRKISFKENPDGVAAIFKRRNLRLEDLKLSKRALVVVLEAVEKPGNLGAIIRSAYA
;
A
#
# COMPACT_ATOMS: atom_id res chain seq x y z
N MET A 1 -2.97 13.85 16.29
CA MET A 1 -3.40 12.44 16.27
C MET A 1 -4.87 12.35 15.89
N ILE A 2 -5.27 11.40 15.04
CA ILE A 2 -6.67 11.16 14.65
C ILE A 2 -7.22 10.00 15.47
N SER A 3 -8.26 10.26 16.26
CA SER A 3 -8.97 9.26 17.07
C SER A 3 -10.42 9.01 16.61
N SER A 4 -10.98 9.89 15.78
CA SER A 4 -12.35 9.76 15.27
C SER A 4 -12.43 8.80 14.08
N LEU A 5 -13.27 7.77 14.21
CA LEU A 5 -13.60 6.84 13.12
C LEU A 5 -14.32 7.50 11.95
N ASN A 6 -14.92 8.69 12.15
CA ASN A 6 -15.69 9.42 11.15
C ASN A 6 -14.88 10.45 10.37
N ASN A 7 -13.58 10.59 10.68
CA ASN A 7 -12.68 11.48 9.97
C ASN A 7 -12.63 11.16 8.47
N ASN A 8 -12.63 12.20 7.62
CA ASN A 8 -12.70 12.07 6.16
C ASN A 8 -11.50 11.31 5.57
N LEU A 9 -10.30 11.49 6.13
CA LEU A 9 -9.10 10.76 5.72
C LEU A 9 -9.23 9.26 6.02
N ILE A 10 -9.84 8.91 7.15
CA ILE A 10 -10.08 7.51 7.53
C ILE A 10 -11.13 6.87 6.62
N LYS A 11 -12.21 7.60 6.30
CA LYS A 11 -13.19 7.16 5.30
C LYS A 11 -12.54 6.97 3.92
N LYS A 12 -11.64 7.87 3.51
CA LYS A 12 -10.87 7.76 2.26
C LYS A 12 -10.00 6.50 2.25
N ALA A 13 -9.24 6.25 3.31
CA ALA A 13 -8.40 5.04 3.44
C ALA A 13 -9.22 3.75 3.33
N VAL A 14 -10.36 3.65 4.03
CA VAL A 14 -11.27 2.49 3.94
C VAL A 14 -11.79 2.30 2.51
N LYS A 15 -12.19 3.38 1.82
CA LYS A 15 -12.66 3.30 0.43
C LYS A 15 -11.54 2.85 -0.52
N LEU A 16 -10.32 3.36 -0.36
CA LEU A 16 -9.17 2.97 -1.18
C LEU A 16 -8.79 1.50 -1.01
N ARG A 17 -8.92 0.97 0.21
CA ARG A 17 -8.73 -0.45 0.51
C ARG A 17 -9.75 -1.33 -0.22
N THR A 18 -11.03 -0.96 -0.19
CA THR A 18 -12.12 -1.85 -0.63
C THR A 18 -12.56 -1.65 -2.08
N LYS A 19 -12.49 -0.44 -2.63
CA LYS A 19 -13.09 -0.11 -3.94
C LYS A 19 -12.05 0.13 -5.02
N ASN A 20 -12.09 -0.71 -6.06
CA ASN A 20 -11.24 -0.54 -7.24
C ASN A 20 -11.52 0.76 -8.00
N THR A 21 -12.79 1.15 -8.11
CA THR A 21 -13.21 2.41 -8.76
C THR A 21 -12.57 3.61 -8.09
N THR A 22 -12.63 3.68 -6.75
CA THR A 22 -12.00 4.76 -5.98
C THR A 22 -10.48 4.82 -6.18
N ARG A 23 -9.80 3.67 -6.26
CA ARG A 23 -8.35 3.63 -6.55
C ARG A 23 -8.02 4.20 -7.94
N LYS A 24 -8.84 3.88 -8.94
CA LYS A 24 -8.68 4.38 -10.31
C LYS A 24 -8.97 5.87 -10.40
N GLU A 25 -10.13 6.32 -9.89
CA GLU A 25 -10.59 7.71 -9.93
C GLU A 25 -9.62 8.66 -9.23
N LEU A 26 -9.12 8.27 -8.05
CA LEU A 26 -8.21 9.12 -7.29
C LEU A 26 -6.74 8.97 -7.72
N GLY A 27 -6.40 7.94 -8.51
CA GLY A 27 -5.00 7.62 -8.79
C GLY A 27 -4.20 7.26 -7.54
N LEU A 28 -4.83 6.58 -6.58
CA LEU A 28 -4.25 6.24 -5.28
C LEU A 28 -4.46 4.76 -4.95
N PHE A 29 -3.65 4.22 -4.06
CA PHE A 29 -3.86 2.89 -3.49
C PHE A 29 -3.43 2.82 -2.03
N PHE A 30 -3.99 1.86 -1.30
CA PHE A 30 -3.74 1.64 0.12
C PHE A 30 -2.78 0.46 0.31
N VAL A 31 -1.81 0.62 1.20
CA VAL A 31 -0.83 -0.41 1.59
C VAL A 31 -0.91 -0.57 3.11
N ASP A 32 -1.04 -1.82 3.56
CA ASP A 32 -1.17 -2.19 4.97
C ASP A 32 -0.01 -3.10 5.37
N GLY A 33 0.86 -2.61 6.25
CA GLY A 33 2.04 -3.34 6.72
C GLY A 33 3.30 -2.50 6.66
N ARG A 34 4.08 -2.54 7.74
CA ARG A 34 5.35 -1.84 7.88
C ARG A 34 6.32 -2.21 6.77
N ARG A 35 6.51 -3.51 6.52
CA ARG A 35 7.46 -4.00 5.52
C ARG A 35 7.08 -3.52 4.12
N GLU A 36 5.81 -3.65 3.76
CA GLU A 36 5.31 -3.26 2.44
C GLU A 36 5.35 -1.74 2.24
N VAL A 37 5.02 -0.95 3.26
CA VAL A 37 5.13 0.52 3.23
C VAL A 37 6.59 0.95 3.06
N LEU A 38 7.52 0.38 3.82
CA LEU A 38 8.95 0.70 3.71
C LEU A 38 9.51 0.30 2.33
N ALA A 39 9.20 -0.91 1.85
CA ALA A 39 9.64 -1.36 0.53
C ALA A 39 9.12 -0.45 -0.60
N ALA A 40 7.89 0.08 -0.48
CA ALA A 40 7.34 1.04 -1.44
C ALA A 40 8.10 2.37 -1.39
N LEU A 41 8.42 2.89 -0.20
CA LEU A 41 9.23 4.11 -0.04
C LEU A 41 10.63 3.93 -0.64
N ASP A 42 11.30 2.82 -0.34
CA ASP A 42 12.64 2.49 -0.85
C ASP A 42 12.64 2.34 -2.38
N SER A 43 11.51 1.90 -2.96
CA SER A 43 11.30 1.80 -4.42
C SER A 43 10.86 3.13 -5.07
N GLY A 44 10.92 4.24 -4.33
CA GLY A 44 10.60 5.59 -4.81
C GLY A 44 9.11 5.85 -5.04
N TRP A 45 8.21 5.10 -4.40
CA TRP A 45 6.79 5.43 -4.44
C TRP A 45 6.52 6.66 -3.57
N ILE A 46 5.66 7.56 -4.07
CA ILE A 46 5.35 8.82 -3.39
C ILE A 46 4.17 8.58 -2.43
N PRO A 47 4.39 8.65 -1.10
CA PRO A 47 3.30 8.56 -0.15
C PRO A 47 2.45 9.83 -0.21
N GLU A 48 1.13 9.66 -0.21
CA GLU A 48 0.20 10.76 0.08
C GLU A 48 -0.01 10.89 1.60
N THR A 49 -0.06 9.77 2.31
CA THR A 49 -0.25 9.74 3.76
C THR A 49 0.37 8.47 4.33
N VAL A 50 1.12 8.59 5.41
CA VAL A 50 1.59 7.46 6.21
C VAL A 50 0.88 7.48 7.55
N PHE A 51 0.10 6.45 7.84
CA PHE A 51 -0.59 6.25 9.12
C PHE A 51 0.32 5.49 10.08
N PHE A 52 0.39 5.98 11.31
CA PHE A 52 1.17 5.36 12.37
C PHE A 52 0.35 5.27 13.66
N SER A 53 0.28 4.09 14.25
CA SER A 53 -0.33 3.87 15.56
C SER A 53 0.75 3.46 16.56
N GLU A 54 1.09 4.36 17.47
CA GLU A 54 2.12 4.14 18.50
C GLU A 54 1.79 2.97 19.43
N SER A 55 0.51 2.72 19.70
CA SER A 55 0.08 1.62 20.56
C SER A 55 0.19 0.25 19.91
N LEU A 56 0.16 0.17 18.58
CA LEU A 56 0.27 -1.09 17.82
C LEU A 56 1.69 -1.35 17.33
N ALA A 57 2.45 -0.30 17.03
CA ALA A 57 3.77 -0.41 16.45
C ALA A 57 4.80 -0.89 17.49
N LYS A 58 5.49 -1.99 17.19
CA LYS A 58 6.58 -2.52 18.06
C LYS A 58 7.80 -1.61 18.12
N THR A 59 8.03 -0.82 17.09
CA THR A 59 9.22 0.02 16.93
C THR A 59 8.84 1.34 16.29
N PRO A 60 9.51 2.45 16.65
CA PRO A 60 9.27 3.74 16.03
C PRO A 60 9.51 3.69 14.51
N LEU A 61 8.85 4.60 13.80
CA LEU A 61 9.04 4.79 12.37
C LEU A 61 9.76 6.12 12.17
N LYS A 62 10.99 6.08 11.64
CA LYS A 62 11.83 7.26 11.43
C LYS A 62 11.45 7.97 10.11
N LEU A 63 10.27 8.57 10.07
CA LEU A 63 9.79 9.38 8.94
C LEU A 63 9.28 10.73 9.44
N THR A 64 9.49 11.79 8.67
CA THR A 64 9.24 13.18 9.10
C THR A 64 7.79 13.65 8.94
N ASN A 65 6.89 12.85 8.36
CA ASN A 65 5.49 13.24 8.08
C ASN A 65 4.52 12.09 8.35
N LEU A 66 4.34 11.74 9.62
CA LEU A 66 3.41 10.69 10.05
C LEU A 66 2.07 11.27 10.48
N THR A 67 0.99 10.63 10.02
CA THR A 67 -0.35 10.84 10.56
C THR A 67 -0.54 9.87 11.72
N LEU A 68 -0.37 10.37 12.94
CA LEU A 68 -0.64 9.59 14.15
C LEU A 68 -2.12 9.27 14.26
N VAL A 69 -2.45 8.01 14.54
CA VAL A 69 -3.83 7.54 14.71
C VAL A 69 -3.98 6.68 15.97
N SER A 70 -5.16 6.69 16.57
CA SER A 70 -5.48 5.75 17.66
C SER A 70 -5.53 4.31 17.16
N GLU A 71 -5.39 3.34 18.06
CA GLU A 71 -5.54 1.92 17.74
C GLU A 71 -6.88 1.62 17.04
N ALA A 72 -7.98 2.14 17.58
CA ALA A 72 -9.31 1.91 17.02
C ALA A 72 -9.42 2.43 15.58
N VAL A 73 -8.83 3.61 15.30
CA VAL A 73 -8.78 4.15 13.94
C VAL A 73 -7.90 3.29 13.04
N PHE A 74 -6.74 2.84 13.53
CA PHE A 74 -5.85 1.99 12.75
C PHE A 74 -6.50 0.65 12.39
N ARG A 75 -7.14 -0.02 13.37
CA ARG A 75 -7.88 -1.27 13.15
C ARG A 75 -9.00 -1.10 12.13
N LYS A 76 -9.66 0.06 12.07
CA LYS A 76 -10.69 0.34 11.05
C LYS A 76 -10.13 0.36 9.63
N ILE A 77 -8.94 0.92 9.42
CA ILE A 77 -8.32 1.00 8.08
C ILE A 77 -7.58 -0.27 7.71
N SER A 78 -7.04 -1.02 8.66
CA SER A 78 -6.35 -2.28 8.39
C SER A 78 -7.31 -3.38 7.94
N PHE A 79 -6.85 -4.28 7.08
CA PHE A 79 -7.55 -5.53 6.76
C PHE A 79 -6.96 -6.75 7.47
N LYS A 80 -5.91 -6.56 8.28
CA LYS A 80 -5.28 -7.61 9.07
C LYS A 80 -5.99 -7.74 10.41
N GLU A 81 -6.10 -8.96 10.91
CA GLU A 81 -6.58 -9.24 12.26
C GLU A 81 -5.63 -8.65 13.32
N ASN A 82 -4.32 -8.79 13.07
CA ASN A 82 -3.25 -8.29 13.92
C ASN A 82 -2.37 -7.27 13.16
N PRO A 83 -2.79 -5.99 13.08
CA PRO A 83 -2.02 -4.94 12.41
C PRO A 83 -0.70 -4.62 13.12
N ASP A 84 0.31 -4.19 12.36
CA ASP A 84 1.65 -3.82 12.87
C ASP A 84 1.83 -2.31 13.11
N GLY A 85 0.74 -1.55 13.05
CA GLY A 85 0.70 -0.12 13.34
C GLY A 85 1.23 0.79 12.23
N VAL A 86 1.54 0.27 11.03
CA VAL A 86 1.99 1.07 9.89
C VAL A 86 1.17 0.78 8.62
N ALA A 87 0.59 1.82 8.04
CA ALA A 87 -0.13 1.73 6.77
C ALA A 87 0.07 3.04 5.99
N ALA A 88 -0.19 3.04 4.69
CA ALA A 88 -0.05 4.25 3.89
C ALA A 88 -0.98 4.29 2.68
N ILE A 89 -1.27 5.50 2.22
CA ILE A 89 -1.85 5.77 0.91
C ILE A 89 -0.71 6.26 0.02
N PHE A 90 -0.57 5.67 -1.15
CA PHE A 90 0.44 6.03 -2.15
C PHE A 90 -0.21 6.50 -3.44
N LYS A 91 0.50 7.37 -4.17
CA LYS A 91 0.15 7.74 -5.54
C LYS A 91 0.40 6.58 -6.47
N ARG A 92 -0.58 6.24 -7.30
CA ARG A 92 -0.46 5.21 -8.34
C ARG A 92 0.42 5.74 -9.48
N ARG A 93 1.32 4.90 -9.99
CA ARG A 93 2.02 5.14 -11.26
C ARG A 93 1.15 4.67 -12.41
N ASN A 94 1.01 5.48 -13.45
CA ASN A 94 0.39 5.04 -14.69
C ASN A 94 1.48 4.42 -15.57
N LEU A 95 1.53 3.09 -15.61
CA LEU A 95 2.50 2.33 -16.40
C LEU A 95 1.77 1.73 -17.60
N ARG A 96 2.21 2.05 -18.81
CA ARG A 96 1.67 1.48 -20.05
C ARG A 96 2.73 0.61 -20.73
N LEU A 97 2.29 -0.32 -21.57
CA LEU A 97 3.21 -1.21 -22.31
C LEU A 97 4.15 -0.43 -23.23
N GLU A 98 3.69 0.68 -23.82
CA GLU A 98 4.53 1.57 -24.65
C GLU A 98 5.65 2.26 -23.86
N ASP A 99 5.52 2.37 -22.53
CA ASP A 99 6.55 2.96 -21.67
C ASP A 99 7.62 1.91 -21.26
N LEU A 100 7.43 0.63 -21.62
CA LEU A 100 8.31 -0.48 -21.24
C LEU A 100 9.61 -0.45 -22.03
N LYS A 101 10.72 -0.25 -21.33
CA LYS A 101 12.08 -0.32 -21.90
C LYS A 101 12.72 -1.65 -21.53
N LEU A 102 12.95 -2.50 -22.53
CA LEU A 102 13.61 -3.80 -22.37
C LEU A 102 15.09 -3.71 -22.75
N SER A 103 15.94 -4.39 -21.98
CA SER A 103 17.34 -4.59 -22.35
C SER A 103 17.46 -5.69 -23.42
N LYS A 104 18.61 -5.79 -24.08
CA LYS A 104 18.89 -6.83 -25.09
C LYS A 104 18.78 -8.27 -24.54
N ARG A 105 18.86 -8.46 -23.23
CA ARG A 105 18.80 -9.77 -22.55
C ARG A 105 17.68 -9.82 -21.50
N ALA A 106 16.58 -9.12 -21.74
CA ALA A 106 15.47 -9.10 -20.80
C ALA A 106 14.79 -10.47 -20.71
N LEU A 107 14.59 -10.97 -19.49
CA LEU A 107 13.67 -12.07 -19.21
C LEU A 107 12.27 -11.48 -19.02
N VAL A 108 11.31 -11.93 -19.83
CA VAL A 108 9.92 -11.43 -19.78
C VAL A 108 9.00 -12.57 -19.36
N VAL A 109 8.19 -12.32 -18.34
CA VAL A 109 7.14 -13.22 -17.87
C VAL A 109 5.80 -12.67 -18.33
N VAL A 110 5.08 -13.42 -19.17
CA VAL A 110 3.73 -13.09 -19.63
C VAL A 110 2.74 -13.96 -18.88
N LEU A 111 1.73 -13.32 -18.29
CA LEU A 111 0.70 -14.00 -17.51
C LEU A 111 -0.61 -13.95 -18.25
N GLU A 112 -1.20 -15.11 -18.48
CA GLU A 112 -2.53 -15.27 -19.06
C GLU A 112 -3.47 -15.85 -18.00
N ALA A 113 -4.65 -15.24 -17.85
CA ALA A 113 -5.75 -15.74 -17.02
C ALA A 113 -5.39 -16.15 -15.57
N VAL A 114 -4.54 -15.38 -14.86
CA VAL A 114 -4.26 -15.66 -13.44
C VAL A 114 -5.48 -15.35 -12.57
N GLU A 115 -6.14 -16.38 -12.07
CA GLU A 115 -7.45 -16.27 -11.40
C GLU A 115 -7.39 -15.73 -9.96
N LYS A 116 -6.37 -16.13 -9.19
CA LYS A 116 -6.27 -15.80 -7.76
C LYS A 116 -5.19 -14.76 -7.52
N PRO A 117 -5.46 -13.66 -6.78
CA PRO A 117 -4.45 -12.66 -6.43
C PRO A 117 -3.20 -13.23 -5.74
N GLY A 118 -3.38 -14.30 -4.93
CA GLY A 118 -2.27 -14.99 -4.27
C GLY A 118 -1.26 -15.61 -5.24
N ASN A 119 -1.74 -16.15 -6.38
CA ASN A 119 -0.89 -16.76 -7.40
C ASN A 119 -0.03 -15.68 -8.06
N LEU A 120 -0.62 -14.55 -8.42
CA LEU A 120 0.10 -13.40 -8.99
C LEU A 120 1.22 -12.94 -8.06
N GLY A 121 0.95 -12.85 -6.76
CA GLY A 121 1.96 -12.48 -5.77
C GLY A 121 3.11 -13.48 -5.67
N ALA A 122 2.85 -14.78 -5.77
CA ALA A 122 3.89 -15.80 -5.77
C ALA A 122 4.78 -15.71 -7.00
N ILE A 123 4.17 -15.55 -8.19
CA ILE A 123 4.91 -15.43 -9.45
C ILE A 123 5.81 -14.19 -9.45
N ILE A 124 5.31 -13.03 -8.99
CA ILE A 124 6.11 -11.81 -8.88
C ILE A 124 7.33 -12.02 -7.97
N ARG A 125 7.17 -12.74 -6.86
CA ARG A 125 8.29 -13.04 -5.96
C ARG A 125 9.31 -13.97 -6.62
N SER A 126 8.87 -14.99 -7.34
CA SER A 126 9.76 -15.89 -8.07
C SER A 126 10.49 -15.21 -9.23
N ALA A 127 9.85 -14.23 -9.87
CA ALA A 127 10.47 -13.44 -10.94
C ALA A 127 11.46 -12.38 -10.43
N TYR A 128 11.33 -11.97 -9.15
CA TYR A 128 12.27 -11.05 -8.50
C TYR A 128 13.49 -11.76 -7.90
N ALA A 129 13.33 -13.01 -7.47
CA ALA A 129 14.39 -13.85 -6.90
C ALA A 129 15.48 -14.17 -7.94
#